data_AF-A0A966B1H6-F1
#
_entry.id   AF-A0A966B1H6-F1
#
_cell.length_a   1.000
_cell.length_b   1.000
_cell.length_c   1.000
_cell.angle_alpha   90.00
_cell.angle_beta   90.00
_cell.angle_gamma   90.00
#
_symmetry.space_group_name_H-M   'P 1'
#
loop_
_entity.id
_entity.type
_entity.pdbx_description
1 polymer ?
#
loop_
_entity_poly.entity_id
_entity_poly.type
_entity_poly.pdbx_seq_one_letter_code
_entity_poly.pdbx_strand_id
1 'polypeptide(L)'
;MNASAKESAFIEDIDLTSRLLAGISVPEEKDIILTENWKKHEQLMTKAWSRYKKSNLRPMRSWSEKKISDSNRSEFIRYPFSGPDILHALYMFPEAKNFILCGLEPVGNFPKSDILRGGDSNQALEEIRKILEESLRFSFFKTKDMRAELSKSFYNGTLPIMCLFLSGSGFTIKGINLIELNKDGTISELNDTQSSIDAVRIRAVHENGREVRVNYFRTNISNGLILKSGFLKYLESIPKGKSYVKAASYLMHKSYFSQIRNHLLSSSTTIIQDDSGIPMRHFNQSSWQMKYFGTYTKPIELFQDHYQPNLRDIYKQESQRLPFGTGYRWRKGQSNLIVAEQLKKGKAPRATLVARKVIPKKENVTTVNKSRTKSLDLSLRLIAKSVITKEYMTDKNNAFILNEYVIVRDNEGNQDVSGQKIRVARTGLFKGKKMPEHSIGSIFSVKLDPLSNYPSLMEWPIKNDLPNSKDHIIYVPSQS
;
A
#
# COMPACT_ATOMS: atom_id res chain seq x y z
N MET A 1 6.32 -20.28 41.32
CA MET A 1 5.25 -19.62 40.53
C MET A 1 4.64 -20.63 39.57
N ASN A 2 3.32 -20.85 39.66
CA ASN A 2 2.58 -21.72 38.74
C ASN A 2 2.53 -21.12 37.32
N ALA A 3 2.29 -21.95 36.29
CA ALA A 3 2.31 -21.54 34.87
C ALA A 3 1.42 -20.33 34.56
N SER A 4 0.22 -20.28 35.15
CA SER A 4 -0.73 -19.15 34.99
C SER A 4 -0.18 -17.82 35.55
N ALA A 5 0.57 -17.85 36.65
CA ALA A 5 1.19 -16.64 37.21
C ALA A 5 2.36 -16.13 36.34
N LYS A 6 3.11 -17.05 35.72
CA LYS A 6 4.17 -16.69 34.77
C LYS A 6 3.61 -16.09 33.49
N GLU A 7 2.51 -16.65 32.98
CA GLU A 7 1.81 -16.11 31.80
C GLU A 7 1.22 -14.72 32.07
N SER A 8 0.63 -14.50 33.25
CA SER A 8 0.15 -13.17 33.66
C SER A 8 1.27 -12.15 33.69
N ALA A 9 2.38 -12.46 34.37
CA ALA A 9 3.54 -11.57 34.46
C ALA A 9 4.15 -11.26 33.08
N PHE A 10 4.17 -12.23 32.17
CA PHE A 10 4.66 -12.04 30.80
C PHE A 10 3.77 -11.08 29.98
N ILE A 11 2.45 -11.23 30.06
CA ILE A 11 1.52 -10.33 29.38
C ILE A 11 1.54 -8.92 30.01
N GLU A 12 1.71 -8.83 31.33
CA GLU A 12 1.89 -7.57 32.05
C GLU A 12 3.15 -6.83 31.59
N ASP A 13 4.29 -7.52 31.42
CA ASP A 13 5.52 -6.91 30.87
C ASP A 13 5.33 -6.41 29.42
N ILE A 14 4.60 -7.16 28.60
CA ILE A 14 4.28 -6.76 27.23
C ILE A 14 3.40 -5.51 27.22
N ASP A 15 2.33 -5.46 28.02
CA ASP A 15 1.47 -4.28 28.10
C ASP A 15 2.25 -3.06 28.62
N LEU A 16 3.03 -3.26 29.69
CA LEU A 16 3.92 -2.25 30.25
C LEU A 16 4.85 -1.67 29.18
N THR A 17 5.58 -2.55 28.49
CA THR A 17 6.52 -2.16 27.45
C THR A 17 5.79 -1.40 26.36
N SER A 18 4.64 -1.89 25.91
CA SER A 18 3.84 -1.27 24.84
C SER A 18 3.37 0.14 25.21
N ARG A 19 2.99 0.37 26.47
CA ARG A 19 2.66 1.70 27.00
C ARG A 19 3.90 2.61 27.01
N LEU A 20 5.03 2.14 27.51
CA LEU A 20 6.27 2.92 27.54
C LEU A 20 6.75 3.29 26.12
N LEU A 21 6.70 2.36 25.17
CA LEU A 21 7.04 2.61 23.76
C LEU A 21 6.05 3.55 23.07
N ALA A 22 4.79 3.59 23.51
CA ALA A 22 3.81 4.57 23.05
C ALA A 22 4.03 5.97 23.66
N GLY A 23 5.00 6.12 24.57
CA GLY A 23 5.27 7.35 25.32
C GLY A 23 4.24 7.61 26.43
N ILE A 24 3.66 6.55 27.01
CA ILE A 24 2.71 6.63 28.11
C ILE A 24 3.46 6.31 29.41
N SER A 25 3.42 7.24 30.37
CA SER A 25 4.04 7.05 31.68
C SER A 25 3.39 5.92 32.48
N VAL A 26 4.23 5.17 33.20
CA VAL A 26 3.83 4.15 34.17
C VAL A 26 4.54 4.49 35.49
N PRO A 27 3.84 5.10 36.47
CA PRO A 27 4.47 5.66 37.68
C PRO A 27 5.30 4.68 38.50
N GLU A 28 4.97 3.40 38.41
CA GLU A 28 5.67 2.30 39.09
C GLU A 28 7.09 2.10 38.51
N GLU A 29 7.34 2.49 37.26
CA GLU A 29 8.59 2.28 36.54
C GLU A 29 9.58 3.43 36.66
N LYS A 30 9.87 3.84 37.90
CA LYS A 30 10.74 5.00 38.21
C LYS A 30 12.11 4.93 37.54
N ASP A 31 12.69 3.74 37.45
CA ASP A 31 14.02 3.52 36.85
C ASP A 31 14.05 3.82 35.35
N ILE A 32 12.91 3.77 34.68
CA ILE A 32 12.78 4.14 33.26
C ILE A 32 12.33 5.59 33.15
N ILE A 33 11.23 5.97 33.81
CA ILE A 33 10.55 7.25 33.56
C ILE A 33 11.31 8.46 34.07
N LEU A 34 12.23 8.29 35.03
CA LEU A 34 13.05 9.39 35.54
C LEU A 34 14.25 9.72 34.65
N THR A 35 14.63 8.81 33.73
CA THR A 35 15.75 9.00 32.82
C THR A 35 15.48 10.14 31.82
N GLU A 36 16.54 10.89 31.46
CA GLU A 36 16.41 11.98 30.48
C GLU A 36 15.99 11.48 29.10
N ASN A 37 16.50 10.31 28.69
CA ASN A 37 16.18 9.67 27.41
C ASN A 37 14.68 9.35 27.31
N TRP A 38 14.10 8.79 28.39
CA TRP A 38 12.68 8.49 28.41
C TRP A 38 11.82 9.75 28.48
N LYS A 39 12.17 10.76 29.31
CA LYS A 39 11.45 12.04 29.34
C LYS A 39 11.41 12.72 27.97
N LYS A 40 12.52 12.69 27.23
CA LYS A 40 12.58 13.16 25.84
C LYS A 40 11.66 12.34 24.93
N HIS A 41 11.67 11.01 25.09
CA HIS A 41 10.78 10.12 24.33
C HIS A 41 9.30 10.44 24.58
N GLU A 42 8.86 10.51 25.84
CA GLU A 42 7.50 10.84 26.24
C GLU A 42 7.03 12.16 25.62
N GLN A 43 7.84 13.22 25.70
CA GLN A 43 7.51 14.52 25.13
C GLN A 43 7.32 14.47 23.60
N LEU A 44 8.22 13.78 22.89
CA LEU A 44 8.15 13.66 21.44
C LEU A 44 6.96 12.83 20.98
N MET A 45 6.72 11.70 21.66
CA MET A 45 5.59 10.81 21.38
C MET A 45 4.26 11.50 21.67
N THR A 46 4.14 12.19 22.81
CA THR A 46 2.95 12.97 23.16
C THR A 46 2.61 14.00 22.08
N LYS A 47 3.61 14.74 21.60
CA LYS A 47 3.46 15.70 20.50
C LYS A 47 3.04 15.01 19.20
N ALA A 48 3.70 13.91 18.83
CA ALA A 48 3.42 13.17 17.60
C ALA A 48 1.99 12.60 17.59
N TRP A 49 1.60 11.91 18.66
CA TRP A 49 0.25 11.36 18.84
C TRP A 49 -0.82 12.44 18.84
N SER A 50 -0.64 13.52 19.60
CA SER A 50 -1.61 14.61 19.68
C SER A 50 -1.84 15.24 18.31
N ARG A 51 -0.75 15.56 17.59
CA ARG A 51 -0.80 16.09 16.22
C ARG A 51 -1.58 15.15 15.30
N TYR A 52 -1.23 13.87 15.27
CA TYR A 52 -1.83 12.91 14.35
C TYR A 52 -3.28 12.55 14.67
N LYS A 53 -3.60 12.37 15.97
CA LYS A 53 -4.98 12.17 16.43
C LYS A 53 -5.86 13.34 15.99
N LYS A 54 -5.39 14.57 16.15
CA LYS A 54 -6.13 15.78 15.75
C LYS A 54 -6.27 15.90 14.22
N SER A 55 -5.20 15.67 13.46
CA SER A 55 -5.21 15.92 12.01
C SER A 55 -5.81 14.80 11.18
N ASN A 56 -5.74 13.54 11.64
CA ASN A 56 -6.11 12.37 10.86
C ASN A 56 -7.12 11.44 11.56
N LEU A 57 -6.76 10.88 12.73
CA LEU A 57 -7.52 9.76 13.32
C LEU A 57 -8.89 10.17 13.87
N ARG A 58 -9.01 11.29 14.59
CA ARG A 58 -10.32 11.78 15.07
C ARG A 58 -11.24 12.16 13.90
N PRO A 59 -10.79 12.93 12.89
CA PRO A 59 -11.59 13.16 11.69
C PRO A 59 -11.99 11.89 10.95
N MET A 60 -11.11 10.87 10.88
CA MET A 60 -11.41 9.56 10.30
C MET A 60 -12.56 8.87 11.03
N ARG A 61 -12.47 8.78 12.37
CA ARG A 61 -13.53 8.20 13.20
C ARG A 61 -14.85 8.94 13.06
N SER A 62 -14.84 10.27 13.20
CA SER A 62 -16.07 11.05 13.05
C SER A 62 -16.68 10.96 11.64
N TRP A 63 -15.85 10.76 10.61
CA TRP A 63 -16.32 10.52 9.25
C TRP A 63 -16.92 9.11 9.10
N SER A 64 -16.26 8.08 9.65
CA SER A 64 -16.73 6.69 9.53
C SER A 64 -18.04 6.46 10.29
N GLU A 65 -18.17 7.01 11.49
CA GLU A 65 -19.41 7.00 12.28
C GLU A 65 -20.59 7.64 11.53
N LYS A 66 -20.33 8.60 10.63
CA LYS A 66 -21.37 9.29 9.84
C LYS A 66 -21.67 8.63 8.49
N LYS A 67 -20.69 7.94 7.89
CA LYS A 67 -20.76 7.50 6.49
C LYS A 67 -20.82 6.00 6.31
N ILE A 68 -20.36 5.23 7.30
CA ILE A 68 -20.22 3.76 7.26
C ILE A 68 -21.16 3.08 8.28
N SER A 69 -21.79 3.83 9.18
CA SER A 69 -22.64 3.27 10.24
C SER A 69 -23.81 2.45 9.67
N ASP A 70 -23.71 1.15 9.85
CA ASP A 70 -24.77 0.16 9.68
C ASP A 70 -24.84 -0.64 11.00
N SER A 71 -26.03 -1.04 11.43
CA SER A 71 -26.32 -1.45 12.82
C SER A 71 -25.73 -2.80 13.28
N ASN A 72 -24.90 -3.47 12.48
CA ASN A 72 -24.36 -4.78 12.81
C ASN A 72 -23.08 -4.69 13.64
N ARG A 73 -23.24 -4.75 14.97
CA ARG A 73 -22.21 -4.53 16.03
C ARG A 73 -21.17 -5.66 16.21
N SER A 74 -20.96 -6.54 15.25
CA SER A 74 -20.10 -7.72 15.40
C SER A 74 -19.36 -8.10 14.13
N GLU A 75 -18.78 -7.13 13.45
CA GLU A 75 -18.14 -7.35 12.15
C GLU A 75 -16.68 -7.78 12.29
N PHE A 76 -16.33 -8.80 11.52
CA PHE A 76 -14.95 -9.11 11.15
C PHE A 76 -14.50 -8.12 10.08
N ILE A 77 -13.34 -7.50 10.30
CA ILE A 77 -12.70 -6.61 9.34
C ILE A 77 -11.58 -7.38 8.63
N ARG A 78 -11.76 -7.63 7.34
CA ARG A 78 -10.69 -8.16 6.48
C ARG A 78 -9.81 -7.01 6.03
N TYR A 79 -8.55 -7.00 6.40
CA TYR A 79 -7.58 -5.97 6.02
C TYR A 79 -6.35 -6.60 5.36
N PRO A 80 -6.47 -7.07 4.10
CA PRO A 80 -5.32 -7.58 3.38
C PRO A 80 -4.35 -6.44 3.04
N PHE A 81 -3.06 -6.77 2.92
CA PHE A 81 -1.98 -5.81 2.66
C PHE A 81 -1.81 -4.74 3.76
N SER A 82 -2.27 -5.01 4.98
CA SER A 82 -2.25 -4.06 6.10
C SER A 82 -0.86 -3.82 6.68
N GLY A 83 0.03 -4.82 6.61
CA GLY A 83 1.19 -4.86 7.50
C GLY A 83 0.74 -4.73 8.97
N PRO A 84 1.47 -4.00 9.83
CA PRO A 84 1.10 -3.79 11.24
C PRO A 84 0.02 -2.70 11.46
N ASP A 85 -0.69 -2.24 10.41
CA ASP A 85 -1.61 -1.09 10.50
C ASP A 85 -2.95 -1.38 11.19
N ILE A 86 -2.93 -1.78 12.45
CA ILE A 86 -4.15 -1.87 13.26
C ILE A 86 -4.70 -0.49 13.61
N LEU A 87 -3.84 0.54 13.67
CA LEU A 87 -4.20 1.89 14.07
C LEU A 87 -5.32 2.48 13.19
N HIS A 88 -5.16 2.51 11.86
CA HIS A 88 -6.21 3.07 11.01
C HIS A 88 -7.49 2.22 11.04
N ALA A 89 -7.37 0.89 11.18
CA ALA A 89 -8.54 0.02 11.24
C ALA A 89 -9.39 0.29 12.51
N LEU A 90 -8.76 0.52 13.67
CA LEU A 90 -9.47 0.85 14.92
C LEU A 90 -10.30 2.13 14.80
N TYR A 91 -9.78 3.15 14.12
CA TYR A 91 -10.47 4.44 13.95
C TYR A 91 -11.45 4.43 12.77
N MET A 92 -11.18 3.63 11.72
CA MET A 92 -12.13 3.43 10.62
C MET A 92 -13.35 2.62 11.06
N PHE A 93 -13.16 1.63 11.93
CA PHE A 93 -14.21 0.72 12.40
C PHE A 93 -14.32 0.74 13.94
N PRO A 94 -14.90 1.80 14.53
CA PRO A 94 -14.99 1.96 15.99
C PRO A 94 -15.90 0.92 16.69
N GLU A 95 -16.72 0.19 15.93
CA GLU A 95 -17.63 -0.84 16.47
C GLU A 95 -17.13 -2.28 16.25
N ALA A 96 -16.08 -2.48 15.45
CA ALA A 96 -15.61 -3.82 15.11
C ALA A 96 -14.87 -4.50 16.28
N LYS A 97 -15.01 -5.81 16.42
CA LYS A 97 -14.33 -6.58 17.47
C LYS A 97 -13.22 -7.47 16.94
N ASN A 98 -13.26 -7.86 15.67
CA ASN A 98 -12.32 -8.81 15.10
C ASN A 98 -11.64 -8.19 13.88
N PHE A 99 -10.32 -8.11 13.91
CA PHE A 99 -9.49 -7.58 12.83
C PHE A 99 -8.59 -8.67 12.29
N ILE A 100 -8.64 -8.90 10.98
CA ILE A 100 -7.83 -9.89 10.26
C ILE A 100 -6.87 -9.12 9.37
N LEU A 101 -5.63 -9.01 9.81
CA LEU A 101 -4.55 -8.29 9.15
C LEU A 101 -3.66 -9.29 8.40
N CYS A 102 -3.09 -8.84 7.28
CA CYS A 102 -2.18 -9.67 6.49
C CYS A 102 -1.08 -8.82 5.86
N GLY A 103 0.15 -9.29 5.97
CA GLY A 103 1.33 -8.68 5.37
C GLY A 103 2.42 -9.69 5.02
N LEU A 104 3.59 -9.20 4.61
CA LEU A 104 4.78 -10.03 4.35
C LEU A 104 5.85 -9.87 5.44
N GLU A 105 5.64 -8.92 6.35
CA GLU A 105 6.53 -8.61 7.44
C GLU A 105 6.52 -9.72 8.51
N PRO A 106 7.66 -10.03 9.15
CA PRO A 106 7.72 -10.99 10.25
C PRO A 106 6.85 -10.55 11.42
N VAL A 107 6.22 -11.51 12.11
CA VAL A 107 5.58 -11.26 13.42
C VAL A 107 6.60 -10.65 14.38
N GLY A 108 7.81 -11.21 14.42
CA GLY A 108 8.90 -10.74 15.26
C GLY A 108 8.78 -11.24 16.70
N ASN A 109 9.50 -10.58 17.61
CA ASN A 109 9.55 -10.97 19.01
C ASN A 109 8.52 -10.20 19.84
N PHE A 110 8.21 -10.73 21.02
CA PHE A 110 7.45 -10.01 22.02
C PHE A 110 8.25 -8.80 22.52
N PRO A 111 7.62 -7.62 22.67
CA PRO A 111 8.29 -6.47 23.26
C PRO A 111 8.57 -6.74 24.73
N LYS A 112 9.79 -6.41 25.18
CA LYS A 112 10.25 -6.60 26.58
C LYS A 112 10.74 -5.28 27.17
N SER A 113 10.51 -5.10 28.48
CA SER A 113 10.89 -3.86 29.17
C SER A 113 12.38 -3.79 29.49
N ASP A 114 13.08 -4.93 29.58
CA ASP A 114 14.51 -5.02 29.89
C ASP A 114 15.39 -4.15 28.97
N ILE A 115 15.04 -4.05 27.69
CA ILE A 115 15.75 -3.21 26.71
C ILE A 115 15.77 -1.74 27.15
N LEU A 116 14.68 -1.27 27.77
CA LEU A 116 14.55 0.11 28.24
C LEU A 116 15.34 0.40 29.51
N ARG A 117 15.78 -0.64 30.23
CA ARG A 117 16.64 -0.54 31.42
C ARG A 117 18.13 -0.69 31.10
N GLY A 118 18.46 -1.18 29.91
CA GLY A 118 19.83 -1.38 29.45
C GLY A 118 20.45 -0.16 28.76
N GLY A 119 21.73 -0.28 28.39
CA GLY A 119 22.48 0.76 27.68
C GLY A 119 21.91 1.12 26.30
N ASP A 120 21.17 0.21 25.68
CA ASP A 120 20.58 0.39 24.34
C ASP A 120 19.26 1.18 24.34
N SER A 121 18.73 1.54 25.53
CA SER A 121 17.41 2.16 25.71
C SER A 121 17.20 3.40 24.82
N ASN A 122 18.18 4.29 24.73
CA ASN A 122 18.05 5.50 23.91
C ASN A 122 17.89 5.18 22.41
N GLN A 123 18.68 4.22 21.89
CA GLN A 123 18.61 3.83 20.49
C GLN A 123 17.28 3.13 20.19
N ALA A 124 16.85 2.21 21.06
CA ALA A 124 15.56 1.52 20.93
C ALA A 124 14.38 2.52 20.91
N LEU A 125 14.38 3.50 21.80
CA LEU A 125 13.36 4.55 21.84
C LEU A 125 13.42 5.48 20.62
N GLU A 126 14.60 5.69 20.02
CA GLU A 126 14.75 6.47 18.79
C GLU A 126 14.21 5.74 17.57
N GLU A 127 14.48 4.44 17.45
CA GLU A 127 13.93 3.59 16.39
C GLU A 127 12.40 3.60 16.41
N ILE A 128 11.79 3.48 17.59
CA ILE A 128 10.34 3.56 17.75
C ILE A 128 9.78 4.92 17.32
N ARG A 129 10.45 6.03 17.69
CA ARG A 129 10.04 7.36 17.24
C ARG A 129 10.09 7.50 15.73
N LYS A 130 11.13 6.96 15.07
CA LYS A 130 11.27 6.96 13.60
C LYS A 130 10.15 6.15 12.94
N ILE A 131 9.91 4.92 13.40
CA ILE A 131 8.85 4.05 12.89
C ILE A 131 7.49 4.73 13.02
N LEU A 132 7.20 5.31 14.18
CA LEU A 132 5.95 6.03 14.39
C LEU A 132 5.87 7.26 13.48
N GLU A 133 6.93 8.08 13.41
CA GLU A 133 6.91 9.26 12.56
C GLU A 133 6.65 8.90 11.09
N GLU A 134 7.28 7.87 10.55
CA GLU A 134 7.04 7.42 9.18
C GLU A 134 5.62 6.89 8.98
N SER A 135 5.15 6.03 9.88
CA SER A 135 3.79 5.47 9.82
C SER A 135 2.71 6.55 9.90
N LEU A 136 2.85 7.50 10.84
CA LEU A 136 1.90 8.59 11.03
C LEU A 136 2.05 9.67 9.95
N ARG A 137 3.26 9.93 9.45
CA ARG A 137 3.49 10.96 8.43
C ARG A 137 3.04 10.49 7.06
N PHE A 138 3.34 9.27 6.66
CA PHE A 138 2.99 8.78 5.33
C PHE A 138 1.64 8.08 5.29
N SER A 139 1.03 7.77 6.44
CA SER A 139 -0.22 7.00 6.53
C SER A 139 -0.12 5.63 5.85
N PHE A 140 1.07 5.16 5.45
CA PHE A 140 1.27 3.83 4.88
C PHE A 140 2.69 3.35 5.15
N PHE A 141 2.85 2.04 5.04
CA PHE A 141 4.07 1.30 5.29
C PHE A 141 4.74 0.92 3.95
N LYS A 142 6.07 1.12 3.81
CA LYS A 142 6.83 0.77 2.60
C LYS A 142 7.39 -0.66 2.72
N THR A 143 6.88 -1.60 1.92
CA THR A 143 7.05 -3.05 2.08
C THR A 143 8.48 -3.61 1.92
N LYS A 144 9.32 -3.05 1.06
CA LYS A 144 10.70 -3.55 0.86
C LYS A 144 11.67 -3.04 1.93
N ASP A 145 11.59 -1.75 2.25
CA ASP A 145 12.47 -1.12 3.24
C ASP A 145 12.11 -1.61 4.66
N MET A 146 10.82 -1.76 4.97
CA MET A 146 10.38 -2.22 6.28
C MET A 146 10.76 -3.64 6.63
N ARG A 147 10.79 -4.60 5.68
CA ARG A 147 11.21 -5.96 6.01
C ARG A 147 12.66 -5.97 6.51
N ALA A 148 13.52 -5.15 5.91
CA ALA A 148 14.91 -5.02 6.31
C ALA A 148 15.06 -4.22 7.61
N GLU A 149 14.28 -3.15 7.80
CA GLU A 149 14.30 -2.33 9.02
C GLU A 149 13.74 -3.08 10.24
N LEU A 150 12.56 -3.70 10.09
CA LEU A 150 11.91 -4.46 11.17
C LEU A 150 12.61 -5.77 11.52
N SER A 151 13.51 -6.29 10.68
CA SER A 151 14.28 -7.50 11.03
C SER A 151 15.53 -7.19 11.84
N LYS A 152 15.98 -5.94 11.89
CA LYS A 152 17.23 -5.51 12.54
C LYS A 152 17.02 -4.56 13.72
N SER A 153 15.79 -4.12 13.98
CA SER A 153 15.46 -3.25 15.10
C SER A 153 15.46 -3.99 16.44
N PHE A 154 15.63 -3.25 17.54
CA PHE A 154 15.50 -3.81 18.91
C PHE A 154 14.12 -4.42 19.14
N TYR A 155 13.10 -3.76 18.63
CA TYR A 155 11.73 -4.24 18.60
C TYR A 155 11.41 -4.73 17.18
N ASN A 156 11.78 -5.97 16.90
CA ASN A 156 11.68 -6.54 15.55
C ASN A 156 10.25 -7.01 15.23
N GLY A 157 9.88 -6.90 13.96
CA GLY A 157 8.62 -7.38 13.39
C GLY A 157 7.39 -6.50 13.66
N THR A 158 6.22 -7.05 13.31
CA THR A 158 4.94 -6.33 13.37
C THR A 158 4.29 -6.34 14.74
N LEU A 159 4.61 -7.32 15.59
CA LEU A 159 3.99 -7.49 16.90
C LEU A 159 4.23 -6.29 17.81
N PRO A 160 5.48 -5.81 18.04
CA PRO A 160 5.71 -4.62 18.87
C PRO A 160 4.99 -3.37 18.36
N ILE A 161 4.89 -3.20 17.03
CA ILE A 161 4.22 -2.05 16.42
C ILE A 161 2.71 -2.11 16.62
N MET A 162 2.09 -3.28 16.42
CA MET A 162 0.65 -3.45 16.67
C MET A 162 0.32 -3.22 18.15
N CYS A 163 1.16 -3.72 19.06
CA CYS A 163 1.02 -3.49 20.49
C CYS A 163 1.15 -1.99 20.84
N LEU A 164 2.15 -1.30 20.31
CA LEU A 164 2.31 0.15 20.44
C LEU A 164 1.07 0.92 19.94
N PHE A 165 0.50 0.52 18.80
CA PHE A 165 -0.70 1.17 18.25
C PHE A 165 -1.96 0.92 19.09
N LEU A 166 -2.09 -0.27 19.67
CA LEU A 166 -3.17 -0.60 20.60
C LEU A 166 -3.05 0.26 21.86
N SER A 167 -1.89 0.25 22.53
CA SER A 167 -1.66 1.06 23.74
C SER A 167 -1.81 2.56 23.48
N GLY A 168 -1.23 3.07 22.39
CA GLY A 168 -1.39 4.47 21.96
C GLY A 168 -2.84 4.86 21.62
N SER A 169 -3.73 3.87 21.41
CA SER A 169 -5.16 4.05 21.16
C SER A 169 -6.03 3.82 22.40
N GLY A 170 -5.44 3.66 23.58
CA GLY A 170 -6.18 3.47 24.85
C GLY A 170 -6.58 2.03 25.13
N PHE A 171 -5.90 1.05 24.53
CA PHE A 171 -6.12 -0.37 24.81
C PHE A 171 -5.03 -0.93 25.72
N THR A 172 -5.45 -1.75 26.68
CA THR A 172 -4.59 -2.62 27.48
C THR A 172 -4.50 -3.99 26.82
N ILE A 173 -3.30 -4.52 26.65
CA ILE A 173 -3.07 -5.86 26.11
C ILE A 173 -3.41 -6.88 27.19
N LYS A 174 -4.25 -7.87 26.84
CA LYS A 174 -4.75 -8.91 27.75
C LYS A 174 -4.33 -10.32 27.37
N GLY A 175 -3.73 -10.50 26.19
CA GLY A 175 -3.21 -11.80 25.79
C GLY A 175 -2.61 -11.76 24.40
N ILE A 176 -1.55 -12.53 24.21
CA ILE A 176 -0.92 -12.73 22.91
C ILE A 176 -0.68 -14.23 22.74
N ASN A 177 -1.32 -14.82 21.73
CA ASN A 177 -1.16 -16.21 21.37
C ASN A 177 -0.45 -16.29 20.02
N LEU A 178 0.67 -17.00 19.97
CA LEU A 178 1.26 -17.41 18.70
C LEU A 178 0.34 -18.46 18.09
N ILE A 179 0.06 -18.30 16.80
CA ILE A 179 -0.90 -19.17 16.12
C ILE A 179 -0.31 -19.71 14.82
N GLU A 180 -0.71 -20.92 14.45
CA GLU A 180 -0.43 -21.52 13.17
C GLU A 180 -1.70 -21.55 12.32
N LEU A 181 -1.55 -21.18 11.05
CA LEU A 181 -2.61 -21.30 10.06
C LEU A 181 -2.43 -22.61 9.28
N ASN A 182 -3.35 -23.53 9.49
CA ASN A 182 -3.32 -24.83 8.84
C ASN A 182 -3.78 -24.72 7.38
N LYS A 183 -3.34 -25.67 6.54
CA LYS A 183 -3.68 -25.73 5.10
C LYS A 183 -5.19 -25.92 4.82
N ASP A 184 -5.95 -26.35 5.82
CA ASP A 184 -7.40 -26.48 5.75
C ASP A 184 -8.14 -25.18 6.12
N GLY A 185 -7.42 -24.15 6.59
CA GLY A 185 -7.97 -22.86 7.01
C GLY A 185 -8.29 -22.77 8.51
N THR A 186 -7.99 -23.81 9.29
CA THR A 186 -8.14 -23.78 10.76
C THR A 186 -6.94 -23.09 11.42
N ILE A 187 -7.14 -22.63 12.66
CA ILE A 187 -6.08 -21.99 13.46
C ILE A 187 -5.79 -22.88 14.67
N SER A 188 -4.51 -23.21 14.86
CA SER A 188 -4.00 -23.88 16.05
C SER A 188 -3.21 -22.89 16.91
N GLU A 189 -3.29 -23.03 18.24
CA GLU A 189 -2.42 -22.28 19.16
C GLU A 189 -1.08 -23.01 19.32
N LEU A 190 0.02 -22.27 19.26
CA LEU A 190 1.36 -22.81 19.44
C LEU A 190 1.79 -22.66 20.90
N ASN A 191 2.19 -23.76 21.52
CA ASN A 191 2.67 -23.80 22.90
C ASN A 191 4.17 -23.42 23.03
N ASP A 192 4.91 -23.37 21.92
CA ASP A 192 6.37 -23.27 21.94
C ASP A 192 6.91 -22.18 21.00
N THR A 193 8.06 -21.60 21.38
CA THR A 193 8.63 -20.37 20.80
C THR A 193 9.62 -20.58 19.65
N GLN A 194 9.77 -21.81 19.14
CA GLN A 194 10.96 -22.20 18.34
C GLN A 194 10.76 -22.37 16.82
N SER A 195 9.57 -22.15 16.26
CA SER A 195 9.39 -22.13 14.80
C SER A 195 9.24 -20.71 14.26
N SER A 196 9.55 -20.50 12.98
CA SER A 196 9.31 -19.23 12.29
C SER A 196 7.82 -18.84 12.39
N ILE A 197 7.50 -17.90 13.27
CA ILE A 197 6.11 -17.56 13.58
C ILE A 197 5.51 -16.73 12.44
N ASP A 198 4.57 -17.35 11.71
CA ASP A 198 3.86 -16.71 10.61
C ASP A 198 2.58 -16.01 11.04
N ALA A 199 2.06 -16.24 12.25
CA ALA A 199 0.84 -15.57 12.69
C ALA A 199 0.75 -15.37 14.21
N VAL A 200 0.01 -14.34 14.61
CA VAL A 200 -0.21 -13.98 16.01
C VAL A 200 -1.63 -13.47 16.23
N ARG A 201 -2.18 -13.78 17.41
CA ARG A 201 -3.45 -13.27 17.91
C ARG A 201 -3.21 -12.40 19.14
N ILE A 202 -3.66 -11.15 19.09
CA ILE A 202 -3.64 -10.21 20.21
C ILE A 202 -5.07 -10.01 20.71
N ARG A 203 -5.30 -10.12 22.02
CA ARG A 203 -6.51 -9.64 22.71
C ARG A 203 -6.17 -8.37 23.46
N ALA A 204 -6.99 -7.33 23.28
CA ALA A 204 -6.83 -6.07 23.98
C ALA A 204 -8.18 -5.48 24.37
N VAL A 205 -8.21 -4.75 25.48
CA VAL A 205 -9.42 -4.13 26.05
C VAL A 205 -9.21 -2.63 26.15
N HIS A 206 -10.11 -1.86 25.54
CA HIS A 206 -10.11 -0.41 25.65
C HIS A 206 -10.59 0.03 27.03
N GLU A 207 -10.20 1.23 27.47
CA GLU A 207 -10.67 1.89 28.71
C GLU A 207 -12.20 1.95 28.86
N ASN A 208 -12.95 1.85 27.75
CA ASN A 208 -14.43 1.87 27.75
C ASN A 208 -15.06 0.46 27.78
N GLY A 209 -14.27 -0.58 28.04
CA GLY A 209 -14.71 -1.98 28.07
C GLY A 209 -14.80 -2.66 26.69
N ARG A 210 -14.50 -1.98 25.59
CA ARG A 210 -14.48 -2.61 24.26
C ARG A 210 -13.31 -3.57 24.14
N GLU A 211 -13.62 -4.85 23.99
CA GLU A 211 -12.63 -5.88 23.64
C GLU A 211 -12.46 -5.99 22.12
N VAL A 212 -11.19 -6.10 21.69
CA VAL A 212 -10.81 -6.37 20.30
C VAL A 212 -9.87 -7.57 20.23
N ARG A 213 -10.00 -8.31 19.13
CA ARG A 213 -9.11 -9.40 18.73
C ARG A 213 -8.46 -9.04 17.40
N VAL A 214 -7.13 -9.07 17.37
CA VAL A 214 -6.32 -8.78 16.18
C VAL A 214 -5.58 -10.06 15.80
N ASN A 215 -5.91 -10.64 14.65
CA ASN A 215 -5.16 -11.74 14.07
C ASN A 215 -4.30 -11.17 12.93
N TYR A 216 -2.98 -11.29 13.01
CA TYR A 216 -2.06 -10.94 11.94
C TYR A 216 -1.48 -12.21 11.32
N PHE A 217 -1.46 -12.27 9.99
CA PHE A 217 -0.87 -13.37 9.22
C PHE A 217 0.20 -12.83 8.27
N ARG A 218 1.44 -13.33 8.42
CA ARG A 218 2.50 -13.22 7.44
C ARG A 218 2.26 -14.25 6.35
N THR A 219 1.68 -13.82 5.23
CA THR A 219 1.41 -14.74 4.12
C THR A 219 1.42 -14.02 2.79
N ASN A 220 1.94 -14.68 1.76
CA ASN A 220 1.87 -14.18 0.40
C ASN A 220 0.50 -14.52 -0.20
N ILE A 221 -0.29 -13.47 -0.42
CA ILE A 221 -1.66 -13.57 -0.91
C ILE A 221 -1.80 -13.47 -2.44
N SER A 222 -0.71 -13.68 -3.19
CA SER A 222 -0.79 -13.87 -4.64
C SER A 222 -1.51 -15.18 -4.98
N ASN A 223 -2.00 -15.26 -6.22
CA ASN A 223 -2.68 -16.44 -6.72
C ASN A 223 -1.82 -17.70 -6.51
N GLY A 224 -2.47 -18.80 -6.09
CA GLY A 224 -1.81 -20.07 -5.77
C GLY A 224 -1.18 -20.11 -4.38
N LEU A 225 -0.42 -19.08 -3.98
CA LEU A 225 0.21 -19.02 -2.65
C LEU A 225 -0.81 -18.79 -1.52
N ILE A 226 -1.84 -17.97 -1.78
CA ILE A 226 -2.96 -17.77 -0.83
C ILE A 226 -3.75 -19.06 -0.56
N LEU A 227 -3.84 -19.95 -1.56
CA LEU A 227 -4.47 -21.26 -1.42
C LEU A 227 -3.58 -22.23 -0.65
N LYS A 228 -2.30 -22.31 -1.03
CA LYS A 228 -1.31 -23.22 -0.42
C LYS A 228 -1.11 -22.93 1.07
N SER A 229 -1.22 -21.67 1.49
CA SER A 229 -1.12 -21.26 2.89
C SER A 229 -2.38 -21.54 3.73
N GLY A 230 -3.50 -21.95 3.12
CA GLY A 230 -4.78 -22.08 3.84
C GLY A 230 -5.48 -20.75 4.14
N PHE A 231 -4.86 -19.61 3.84
CA PHE A 231 -5.40 -18.30 4.21
C PHE A 231 -6.72 -17.97 3.52
N LEU A 232 -6.88 -18.35 2.26
CA LEU A 232 -8.16 -18.13 1.57
C LEU A 232 -9.29 -18.93 2.23
N LYS A 233 -9.03 -20.19 2.61
CA LYS A 233 -10.00 -21.05 3.31
C LYS A 233 -10.37 -20.48 4.68
N TYR A 234 -9.37 -19.96 5.41
CA TYR A 234 -9.62 -19.25 6.65
C TYR A 234 -10.56 -18.06 6.42
N LEU A 235 -10.29 -17.21 5.43
CA LEU A 235 -11.14 -16.06 5.13
C LEU A 235 -12.56 -16.46 4.68
N GLU A 236 -12.72 -17.61 4.03
CA GLU A 236 -14.01 -18.20 3.64
C GLU A 236 -14.79 -18.75 4.82
N SER A 237 -14.12 -19.22 5.89
CA SER A 237 -14.78 -19.62 7.14
C SER A 237 -15.39 -18.45 7.92
N ILE A 238 -14.93 -17.22 7.64
CA ILE A 238 -15.39 -16.01 8.31
C ILE A 238 -16.69 -15.52 7.66
N PRO A 239 -17.73 -15.15 8.43
CA PRO A 239 -18.94 -14.56 7.88
C PRO A 239 -18.68 -13.35 6.98
N LYS A 240 -19.65 -13.04 6.10
CA LYS A 240 -19.58 -11.81 5.30
C LYS A 240 -19.49 -10.60 6.22
N GLY A 241 -18.64 -9.65 5.86
CA GLY A 241 -18.35 -8.50 6.72
C GLY A 241 -17.75 -7.35 5.93
N LYS A 242 -17.02 -6.48 6.61
CA LYS A 242 -16.37 -5.34 5.95
C LYS A 242 -14.93 -5.68 5.58
N SER A 243 -14.50 -5.08 4.49
CA SER A 243 -13.11 -5.13 4.04
C SER A 243 -12.53 -3.73 3.97
N TYR A 244 -11.27 -3.60 4.39
CA TYR A 244 -10.51 -2.38 4.31
C TYR A 244 -9.25 -2.62 3.49
N VAL A 245 -8.95 -1.73 2.56
CA VAL A 245 -7.77 -1.85 1.70
C VAL A 245 -7.15 -0.48 1.57
N LYS A 246 -5.86 -0.37 1.89
CA LYS A 246 -5.19 0.92 1.95
C LYS A 246 -3.75 0.77 1.52
N ALA A 247 -3.30 1.65 0.64
CA ALA A 247 -1.94 1.66 0.10
C ALA A 247 -1.44 0.26 -0.30
N ALA A 248 -2.28 -0.50 -1.00
CA ALA A 248 -2.10 -1.93 -1.29
C ALA A 248 -1.22 -2.19 -2.53
N SER A 249 -0.30 -1.27 -2.84
CA SER A 249 0.65 -1.36 -3.96
C SER A 249 0.02 -1.71 -5.32
N TYR A 250 -1.28 -1.38 -5.50
CA TYR A 250 -2.07 -1.68 -6.69
C TYR A 250 -2.04 -3.17 -7.07
N LEU A 251 -1.76 -4.07 -6.12
CA LEU A 251 -1.55 -5.49 -6.40
C LEU A 251 -2.80 -6.14 -6.98
N MET A 252 -3.99 -5.76 -6.49
CA MET A 252 -5.27 -6.24 -7.00
C MET A 252 -5.66 -5.67 -8.37
N HIS A 253 -4.87 -4.75 -8.96
CA HIS A 253 -5.02 -4.39 -10.38
C HIS A 253 -4.47 -5.47 -11.30
N LYS A 254 -3.56 -6.30 -10.79
CA LYS A 254 -2.86 -7.34 -11.56
C LYS A 254 -3.67 -8.64 -11.57
N SER A 255 -3.49 -9.44 -12.62
CA SER A 255 -4.22 -10.70 -12.81
C SER A 255 -3.87 -11.73 -11.72
N TYR A 256 -2.63 -11.77 -11.28
CA TYR A 256 -2.10 -12.73 -10.30
C TYR A 256 -2.45 -12.41 -8.83
N PHE A 257 -3.36 -11.46 -8.58
CA PHE A 257 -4.02 -11.22 -7.29
C PHE A 257 -5.55 -11.34 -7.40
N SER A 258 -6.05 -12.01 -8.44
CA SER A 258 -7.49 -12.19 -8.65
C SER A 258 -8.18 -12.98 -7.54
N GLN A 259 -7.49 -13.92 -6.87
CA GLN A 259 -8.11 -14.77 -5.84
C GLN A 259 -8.55 -13.94 -4.62
N ILE A 260 -7.64 -13.14 -4.04
CA ILE A 260 -8.01 -12.24 -2.95
C ILE A 260 -9.02 -11.19 -3.42
N ARG A 261 -8.84 -10.60 -4.60
CA ARG A 261 -9.79 -9.62 -5.16
C ARG A 261 -11.21 -10.17 -5.24
N ASN A 262 -11.35 -11.37 -5.82
CA ASN A 262 -12.65 -12.02 -6.00
C ASN A 262 -13.27 -12.40 -4.65
N HIS A 263 -12.45 -12.85 -3.69
CA HIS A 263 -12.92 -13.11 -2.33
C HIS A 263 -13.47 -11.85 -1.65
N LEU A 264 -12.78 -10.71 -1.74
CA LEU A 264 -13.29 -9.46 -1.18
C LEU A 264 -14.61 -9.07 -1.84
N LEU A 265 -14.75 -9.22 -3.16
CA LEU A 265 -15.99 -8.92 -3.90
C LEU A 265 -17.14 -9.88 -3.57
N SER A 266 -16.88 -11.13 -3.22
CA SER A 266 -17.94 -12.10 -2.91
C SER A 266 -18.34 -12.09 -1.43
N SER A 267 -17.38 -11.82 -0.54
CA SER A 267 -17.52 -11.98 0.92
C SER A 267 -17.66 -10.67 1.69
N SER A 268 -17.62 -9.52 1.00
CA SER A 268 -17.81 -8.22 1.68
C SER A 268 -19.22 -7.67 1.52
N THR A 269 -19.76 -7.12 2.61
CA THR A 269 -20.94 -6.24 2.60
C THR A 269 -20.55 -4.79 2.29
N THR A 270 -19.35 -4.39 2.75
CA THR A 270 -18.76 -3.08 2.45
C THR A 270 -17.27 -3.24 2.17
N ILE A 271 -16.77 -2.57 1.14
CA ILE A 271 -15.34 -2.43 0.86
C ILE A 271 -14.99 -0.95 0.94
N ILE A 272 -14.09 -0.60 1.85
CA ILE A 272 -13.54 0.76 1.96
C ILE A 272 -12.11 0.70 1.45
N GLN A 273 -11.80 1.51 0.44
CA GLN A 273 -10.48 1.48 -0.18
C GLN A 273 -10.05 2.80 -0.78
N ASP A 274 -8.75 3.04 -0.87
CA ASP A 274 -8.21 4.04 -1.80
C ASP A 274 -8.06 3.46 -3.22
N ASP A 275 -7.50 4.24 -4.15
CA ASP A 275 -7.36 3.87 -5.56
C ASP A 275 -6.39 2.70 -5.81
N SER A 276 -5.54 2.38 -4.84
CA SER A 276 -4.63 1.22 -4.87
C SER A 276 -5.31 -0.12 -4.58
N GLY A 277 -6.59 -0.12 -4.19
CA GLY A 277 -7.37 -1.32 -3.97
C GLY A 277 -7.84 -2.01 -5.25
N ILE A 278 -9.07 -2.51 -5.24
CA ILE A 278 -9.71 -3.16 -6.39
C ILE A 278 -10.05 -2.09 -7.45
N PRO A 279 -9.63 -2.23 -8.72
CA PRO A 279 -9.99 -1.25 -9.73
C PRO A 279 -11.49 -1.32 -10.07
N MET A 280 -12.05 -0.18 -10.43
CA MET A 280 -13.51 0.00 -10.60
C MET A 280 -14.13 -0.94 -11.63
N ARG A 281 -13.36 -1.34 -12.66
CA ARG A 281 -13.78 -2.30 -13.69
C ARG A 281 -14.20 -3.68 -13.14
N HIS A 282 -13.82 -4.04 -11.91
CA HIS A 282 -14.21 -5.31 -11.29
C HIS A 282 -15.45 -5.19 -10.40
N PHE A 283 -15.94 -3.98 -10.12
CA PHE A 283 -17.20 -3.80 -9.40
C PHE A 283 -18.37 -3.89 -10.38
N ASN A 284 -19.24 -4.87 -10.17
CA ASN A 284 -20.50 -4.94 -10.90
C ASN A 284 -21.45 -3.86 -10.39
N GLN A 285 -21.79 -2.88 -11.24
CA GLN A 285 -22.66 -1.76 -10.90
C GLN A 285 -24.09 -2.18 -10.51
N SER A 286 -24.56 -3.36 -10.93
CA SER A 286 -25.87 -3.89 -10.49
C SER A 286 -25.83 -4.50 -9.09
N SER A 287 -24.64 -4.76 -8.55
CA SER A 287 -24.44 -5.41 -7.24
C SER A 287 -23.84 -4.49 -6.18
N TRP A 288 -23.27 -3.35 -6.60
CA TRP A 288 -22.51 -2.45 -5.73
C TRP A 288 -22.96 -1.01 -5.90
N GLN A 289 -23.23 -0.35 -4.77
CA GLN A 289 -23.38 1.09 -4.68
C GLN A 289 -22.05 1.71 -4.28
N MET A 290 -21.56 2.66 -5.08
CA MET A 290 -20.27 3.31 -4.85
C MET A 290 -20.47 4.73 -4.32
N LYS A 291 -19.67 5.11 -3.34
CA LYS A 291 -19.58 6.49 -2.82
C LYS A 291 -18.12 6.92 -2.86
N TYR A 292 -17.87 8.13 -3.35
CA TYR A 292 -16.53 8.66 -3.58
C TYR A 292 -16.25 9.85 -2.66
N PHE A 293 -15.05 9.87 -2.09
CA PHE A 293 -14.64 10.91 -1.14
C PHE A 293 -13.21 11.39 -1.40
N GLY A 294 -12.99 12.70 -1.40
CA GLY A 294 -11.68 13.33 -1.55
C GLY A 294 -11.37 13.68 -3.00
N THR A 295 -10.12 13.49 -3.42
CA THR A 295 -9.62 13.94 -4.71
C THR A 295 -8.83 12.83 -5.38
N TYR A 296 -9.28 12.36 -6.54
CA TYR A 296 -8.50 11.45 -7.38
C TYR A 296 -7.97 12.19 -8.61
N THR A 297 -6.64 12.29 -8.71
CA THR A 297 -5.96 12.94 -9.86
C THR A 297 -5.26 11.91 -10.73
N LYS A 298 -4.24 11.26 -10.18
CA LYS A 298 -3.51 10.12 -10.73
C LYS A 298 -2.81 9.38 -9.58
N PRO A 299 -2.44 8.10 -9.73
CA PRO A 299 -1.53 7.44 -8.80
C PRO A 299 -0.23 8.23 -8.57
N ILE A 300 0.53 7.87 -7.53
CA ILE A 300 1.91 8.34 -7.40
C ILE A 300 2.75 7.79 -8.55
N GLU A 301 3.91 8.39 -8.81
CA GLU A 301 4.77 8.06 -9.96
C GLU A 301 5.10 6.56 -10.04
N LEU A 302 5.41 5.92 -8.91
CA LEU A 302 5.68 4.48 -8.80
C LEU A 302 4.54 3.59 -9.35
N PHE A 303 3.30 4.09 -9.38
CA PHE A 303 2.10 3.33 -9.76
C PHE A 303 1.31 4.00 -10.89
N GLN A 304 1.96 4.87 -11.68
CA GLN A 304 1.28 5.68 -12.71
C GLN A 304 0.49 4.84 -13.74
N ASP A 305 0.95 3.63 -14.03
CA ASP A 305 0.33 2.70 -14.99
C ASP A 305 -1.03 2.17 -14.52
N HIS A 306 -1.39 2.41 -13.26
CA HIS A 306 -2.68 2.03 -12.67
C HIS A 306 -3.71 3.16 -12.66
N TYR A 307 -3.48 4.20 -13.46
CA TYR A 307 -4.42 5.30 -13.62
C TYR A 307 -5.76 4.82 -14.21
N GLN A 308 -6.86 5.29 -13.61
CA GLN A 308 -8.22 4.95 -14.00
C GLN A 308 -8.93 6.22 -14.51
N PRO A 309 -8.98 6.47 -15.84
CA PRO A 309 -9.52 7.71 -16.38
C PRO A 309 -10.97 7.95 -15.98
N ASN A 310 -11.81 6.91 -16.05
CA ASN A 310 -13.22 7.00 -15.64
C ASN A 310 -13.37 7.35 -14.15
N LEU A 311 -12.46 6.87 -13.29
CA LEU A 311 -12.47 7.21 -11.87
C LEU A 311 -12.20 8.71 -11.67
N ARG A 312 -11.31 9.31 -12.45
CA ARG A 312 -11.05 10.76 -12.37
C ARG A 312 -12.28 11.58 -12.71
N ASP A 313 -13.02 11.19 -13.74
CA ASP A 313 -14.22 11.92 -14.14
C ASP A 313 -15.35 11.76 -13.12
N ILE A 314 -15.51 10.56 -12.54
CA ILE A 314 -16.43 10.33 -11.41
C ILE A 314 -16.06 11.22 -10.21
N TYR A 315 -14.78 11.27 -9.81
CA TYR A 315 -14.37 12.09 -8.68
C TYR A 315 -14.59 13.60 -8.89
N LYS A 316 -14.52 14.09 -10.13
CA LYS A 316 -14.85 15.49 -10.44
C LYS A 316 -16.34 15.80 -10.27
N GLN A 317 -17.21 14.81 -10.49
CA GLN A 317 -18.66 15.01 -10.54
C GLN A 317 -19.36 14.64 -9.23
N GLU A 318 -18.92 13.56 -8.58
CA GLU A 318 -19.67 12.88 -7.50
C GLU A 318 -18.94 12.89 -6.15
N SER A 319 -17.66 13.28 -6.10
CA SER A 319 -16.88 13.17 -4.86
C SER A 319 -17.36 14.11 -3.76
N GLN A 320 -17.49 13.57 -2.56
CA GLN A 320 -17.72 14.33 -1.33
C GLN A 320 -16.40 14.67 -0.63
N ARG A 321 -16.42 15.63 0.29
CA ARG A 321 -15.23 16.02 1.06
C ARG A 321 -14.72 14.85 1.93
N LEU A 322 -13.41 14.59 1.87
CA LEU A 322 -12.69 13.72 2.78
C LEU A 322 -11.92 14.58 3.81
N PRO A 323 -12.25 14.53 5.12
CA PRO A 323 -11.71 15.48 6.10
C PRO A 323 -10.31 15.11 6.63
N PHE A 324 -9.74 14.01 6.14
CA PHE A 324 -8.52 13.39 6.62
C PHE A 324 -7.66 12.85 5.47
N GLY A 325 -6.45 12.40 5.79
CA GLY A 325 -5.45 11.93 4.82
C GLY A 325 -5.30 10.42 4.82
N THR A 326 -5.24 9.77 3.66
CA THR A 326 -5.09 8.31 3.55
C THR A 326 -4.48 7.88 2.20
N GLY A 327 -4.19 6.58 2.07
CA GLY A 327 -3.52 5.97 0.92
C GLY A 327 -2.14 6.57 0.61
N TYR A 328 -1.66 6.34 -0.61
CA TYR A 328 -0.37 6.89 -1.08
C TYR A 328 -0.35 8.42 -1.16
N ARG A 329 -1.51 9.04 -1.42
CA ARG A 329 -1.69 10.50 -1.39
C ARG A 329 -2.16 10.98 -0.03
N TRP A 330 -1.46 10.59 1.02
CA TRP A 330 -1.82 10.78 2.44
C TRP A 330 -2.06 12.23 2.90
N ARG A 331 -1.69 13.25 2.13
CA ARG A 331 -1.95 14.64 2.51
C ARG A 331 -3.45 14.93 2.40
N LYS A 332 -4.01 15.51 3.46
CA LYS A 332 -5.40 15.98 3.47
C LYS A 332 -5.69 16.86 2.25
N GLY A 333 -6.82 16.59 1.58
CA GLY A 333 -7.22 17.27 0.34
C GLY A 333 -6.63 16.65 -0.95
N GLN A 334 -5.63 15.77 -0.84
CA GLN A 334 -5.05 15.05 -1.97
C GLN A 334 -5.41 13.56 -2.00
N SER A 335 -5.87 13.02 -0.87
CA SER A 335 -6.27 11.63 -0.74
C SER A 335 -7.63 11.38 -1.39
N ASN A 336 -7.84 10.13 -1.80
CA ASN A 336 -9.14 9.64 -2.22
C ASN A 336 -9.53 8.41 -1.39
N LEU A 337 -10.83 8.21 -1.22
CA LEU A 337 -11.40 7.04 -0.58
C LEU A 337 -12.71 6.68 -1.30
N ILE A 338 -12.93 5.38 -1.44
CA ILE A 338 -14.08 4.77 -2.11
C ILE A 338 -14.76 3.89 -1.07
N VAL A 339 -16.07 4.05 -0.92
CA VAL A 339 -16.92 3.16 -0.12
C VAL A 339 -17.83 2.43 -1.09
N ALA A 340 -17.61 1.12 -1.23
CA ALA A 340 -18.45 0.23 -2.02
C ALA A 340 -19.36 -0.56 -1.08
N GLU A 341 -20.67 -0.41 -1.21
CA GLU A 341 -21.67 -1.12 -0.41
C GLU A 341 -22.42 -2.10 -1.29
N GLN A 342 -22.54 -3.35 -0.86
CA GLN A 342 -23.28 -4.37 -1.60
C GLN A 342 -24.78 -4.03 -1.56
N LEU A 343 -25.42 -3.99 -2.73
CA LEU A 343 -26.87 -3.79 -2.82
C LEU A 343 -27.59 -5.03 -2.28
N LYS A 344 -28.58 -4.83 -1.40
CA LYS A 344 -29.46 -5.93 -0.94
C LYS A 344 -30.23 -6.46 -2.16
N LYS A 345 -30.23 -7.78 -2.38
CA LYS A 345 -31.03 -8.43 -3.45
C LYS A 345 -32.48 -7.93 -3.36
N GLY A 346 -33.00 -7.37 -4.45
CA GLY A 346 -34.37 -6.83 -4.54
C GLY A 346 -34.53 -5.32 -4.33
N LYS A 347 -33.47 -4.56 -4.03
CA LYS A 347 -33.51 -3.09 -4.10
C LYS A 347 -32.88 -2.61 -5.41
N ALA A 348 -33.68 -2.00 -6.28
CA ALA A 348 -33.16 -1.29 -7.45
C ALA A 348 -32.11 -0.25 -7.00
N PRO A 349 -31.04 -0.01 -7.78
CA PRO A 349 -30.09 1.04 -7.47
C PRO A 349 -30.83 2.35 -7.27
N ARG A 350 -30.62 3.04 -6.15
CA ARG A 350 -31.09 4.43 -6.03
C ARG A 350 -30.30 5.25 -7.04
N ALA A 351 -30.92 5.56 -8.17
CA ALA A 351 -30.47 6.61 -9.05
C ALA A 351 -30.42 7.89 -8.20
N THR A 352 -29.21 8.35 -7.89
CA THR A 352 -29.05 9.70 -7.38
C THR A 352 -29.23 10.60 -8.58
N LEU A 353 -30.49 10.99 -8.85
CA LEU A 353 -30.82 12.06 -9.78
C LEU A 353 -30.20 13.34 -9.21
N VAL A 354 -28.93 13.60 -9.55
CA VAL A 354 -28.41 14.96 -9.51
C VAL A 354 -29.11 15.67 -10.66
N ALA A 355 -30.12 16.48 -10.33
CA ALA A 355 -30.81 17.33 -11.29
C ALA A 355 -29.75 18.08 -12.11
N ARG A 356 -29.67 17.73 -13.41
CA ARG A 356 -28.86 18.48 -14.37
C ARG A 356 -29.39 19.91 -14.37
N LYS A 357 -28.66 20.85 -13.77
CA LYS A 357 -28.82 22.26 -14.08
C LYS A 357 -28.26 22.45 -15.49
N VAL A 358 -29.16 22.50 -16.47
CA VAL A 358 -28.84 22.85 -17.85
C VAL A 358 -28.42 24.32 -17.86
N ILE A 359 -27.13 24.56 -18.06
CA ILE A 359 -26.60 25.89 -18.37
C ILE A 359 -26.67 26.00 -19.91
N PRO A 360 -27.33 27.02 -20.48
CA PRO A 360 -27.44 27.16 -21.92
C PRO A 360 -26.05 27.40 -22.54
N LYS A 361 -25.75 26.64 -23.60
CA LYS A 361 -24.53 26.77 -24.40
C LYS A 361 -24.51 28.14 -25.07
N LYS A 362 -23.43 28.90 -24.88
CA LYS A 362 -22.94 29.82 -25.92
C LYS A 362 -22.19 28.99 -26.94
N GLU A 363 -22.68 29.02 -28.17
CA GLU A 363 -21.96 28.55 -29.35
C GLU A 363 -20.67 29.36 -29.51
N ASN A 364 -19.56 28.66 -29.60
CA ASN A 364 -18.41 29.11 -30.37
C ASN A 364 -17.83 27.86 -31.03
N VAL A 365 -17.94 27.86 -32.36
CA VAL A 365 -17.35 26.88 -33.26
C VAL A 365 -15.84 27.10 -33.25
N THR A 366 -15.11 26.14 -32.69
CA THR A 366 -13.72 25.86 -33.07
C THR A 366 -13.52 24.36 -32.98
N THR A 367 -13.37 23.74 -34.15
CA THR A 367 -12.98 22.35 -34.35
C THR A 367 -11.67 22.05 -33.62
N VAL A 368 -11.72 21.21 -32.58
CA VAL A 368 -10.53 20.59 -31.98
C VAL A 368 -10.71 19.08 -32.02
N ASN A 369 -9.94 18.43 -32.87
CA ASN A 369 -9.84 16.98 -33.01
C ASN A 369 -9.50 16.32 -31.66
N LYS A 370 -10.39 15.43 -31.19
CA LYS A 370 -10.12 14.52 -30.07
C LYS A 370 -9.16 13.42 -30.53
N SER A 371 -7.87 13.54 -30.23
CA SER A 371 -6.94 12.41 -30.30
C SER A 371 -7.19 11.45 -29.13
N ARG A 372 -7.80 10.30 -29.42
CA ARG A 372 -7.70 9.09 -28.59
C ARG A 372 -6.28 8.57 -28.78
N THR A 373 -5.45 8.56 -27.75
CA THR A 373 -4.19 7.78 -27.78
C THR A 373 -4.54 6.29 -27.77
N LYS A 374 -4.69 5.72 -28.97
CA LYS A 374 -4.69 4.27 -29.21
C LYS A 374 -3.27 3.74 -28.97
N SER A 375 -3.16 2.50 -28.49
CA SER A 375 -1.89 1.78 -28.60
C SER A 375 -1.55 1.57 -30.07
N LEU A 376 -0.27 1.60 -30.44
CA LEU A 376 0.26 1.16 -31.73
C LEU A 376 1.12 -0.09 -31.52
N ASP A 377 1.08 -1.02 -32.48
CA ASP A 377 1.98 -2.16 -32.62
C ASP A 377 2.84 -1.99 -33.88
N LEU A 378 4.14 -1.71 -33.70
CA LEU A 378 5.08 -1.45 -34.80
C LEU A 378 6.15 -2.54 -34.89
N SER A 379 6.51 -2.92 -36.11
CA SER A 379 7.69 -3.73 -36.38
C SER A 379 8.92 -2.84 -36.55
N LEU A 380 9.96 -3.03 -35.74
CA LEU A 380 11.18 -2.22 -35.79
C LEU A 380 12.37 -2.99 -36.35
N ARG A 381 13.22 -2.26 -37.09
CA ARG A 381 14.54 -2.70 -37.52
C ARG A 381 15.61 -1.83 -36.87
N LEU A 382 16.58 -2.44 -36.20
CA LEU A 382 17.71 -1.73 -35.60
C LEU A 382 18.66 -1.24 -36.71
N ILE A 383 19.00 0.05 -36.71
CA ILE A 383 19.86 0.66 -37.75
C ILE A 383 21.16 1.24 -37.18
N ALA A 384 21.21 1.60 -35.90
CA ALA A 384 22.45 1.98 -35.23
C ALA A 384 22.43 1.60 -33.74
N LYS A 385 23.57 1.09 -33.24
CA LYS A 385 23.75 0.75 -31.82
C LYS A 385 24.81 1.66 -31.20
N SER A 386 24.50 2.32 -30.09
CA SER A 386 25.49 3.15 -29.41
C SER A 386 26.54 2.30 -28.72
N VAL A 387 27.81 2.72 -28.87
CA VAL A 387 28.97 2.11 -28.22
C VAL A 387 29.53 3.09 -27.18
N ILE A 388 29.89 2.57 -26.01
CA ILE A 388 30.55 3.34 -24.96
C ILE A 388 32.02 2.97 -24.92
N THR A 389 32.89 3.97 -25.05
CA THR A 389 34.34 3.82 -24.86
C THR A 389 34.72 3.87 -23.38
N LYS A 390 35.87 3.29 -23.02
CA LYS A 390 36.37 3.29 -21.63
C LYS A 390 36.61 4.71 -21.07
N GLU A 391 37.03 5.64 -21.93
CA GLU A 391 37.22 7.06 -21.59
C GLU A 391 35.89 7.73 -21.20
N TYR A 392 34.78 7.33 -21.84
CA TYR A 392 33.48 7.91 -21.53
C TYR A 392 32.88 7.41 -20.20
N MET A 393 33.21 6.17 -19.80
CA MET A 393 32.78 5.62 -18.51
C MET A 393 33.48 6.28 -17.31
N THR A 394 34.65 6.89 -17.53
CA THR A 394 35.41 7.57 -16.48
C THR A 394 34.96 9.01 -16.28
N ASP A 395 34.51 9.70 -17.33
CA ASP A 395 34.00 11.09 -17.25
C ASP A 395 32.53 11.20 -16.80
N LYS A 396 31.68 10.20 -17.14
CA LYS A 396 30.24 10.24 -16.82
C LYS A 396 29.82 9.12 -15.89
N ASN A 397 29.48 9.48 -14.66
CA ASN A 397 29.01 8.51 -13.67
C ASN A 397 27.60 7.97 -13.96
N ASN A 398 26.69 8.78 -14.54
CA ASN A 398 25.33 8.37 -14.88
C ASN A 398 24.94 8.90 -16.27
N ALA A 399 24.48 8.04 -17.18
CA ALA A 399 24.09 8.42 -18.54
C ALA A 399 23.10 7.41 -19.15
N PHE A 400 22.29 7.82 -20.14
CA PHE A 400 21.47 6.90 -20.95
C PHE A 400 22.14 6.61 -22.29
N ILE A 401 21.92 5.39 -22.79
CA ILE A 401 22.53 4.88 -24.02
C ILE A 401 21.40 4.57 -25.02
N LEU A 402 21.44 5.25 -26.16
CA LEU A 402 20.37 5.24 -27.15
C LEU A 402 20.75 4.40 -28.38
N ASN A 403 19.85 3.58 -28.88
CA ASN A 403 19.99 2.91 -30.18
C ASN A 403 19.03 3.57 -31.18
N GLU A 404 19.35 3.59 -32.46
CA GLU A 404 18.45 4.10 -33.50
C GLU A 404 17.78 2.94 -34.25
N TYR A 405 16.48 3.03 -34.43
CA TYR A 405 15.64 2.06 -35.13
C TYR A 405 14.88 2.75 -36.26
N VAL A 406 14.55 2.02 -37.31
CA VAL A 406 13.57 2.43 -38.33
C VAL A 406 12.30 1.60 -38.18
N ILE A 407 11.15 2.24 -38.33
CA ILE A 407 9.86 1.56 -38.36
C ILE A 407 9.71 0.86 -39.71
N VAL A 408 9.56 -0.46 -39.71
CA VAL A 408 9.39 -1.27 -40.92
C VAL A 408 7.94 -1.25 -41.38
N ARG A 409 7.00 -1.39 -40.44
CA ARG A 409 5.56 -1.31 -40.70
C ARG A 409 4.77 -1.12 -39.40
N ASP A 410 3.60 -0.52 -39.54
CA ASP A 410 2.53 -0.56 -38.54
C ASP A 410 1.71 -1.84 -38.73
N ASN A 411 1.72 -2.72 -37.74
CA ASN A 411 0.99 -3.99 -37.80
C ASN A 411 -0.52 -3.79 -37.59
N GLU A 412 -0.95 -2.63 -37.08
CA GLU A 412 -2.35 -2.31 -36.88
C GLU A 412 -2.98 -1.53 -38.04
N GLY A 413 -2.19 -1.15 -39.05
CA GLY A 413 -2.64 -0.44 -40.25
C GLY A 413 -3.23 0.94 -39.96
N ASN A 414 -2.90 1.53 -38.82
CA ASN A 414 -3.52 2.75 -38.30
C ASN A 414 -2.85 4.01 -38.89
N GLN A 415 -1.57 3.97 -39.27
CA GLN A 415 -0.83 5.09 -39.89
C GLN A 415 0.30 4.61 -40.82
N ASP A 416 0.61 5.38 -41.89
CA ASP A 416 1.83 5.18 -42.69
C ASP A 416 3.04 5.84 -42.02
N VAL A 417 3.60 5.11 -41.05
CA VAL A 417 4.81 5.51 -40.30
C VAL A 417 6.04 4.69 -40.71
N SER A 418 5.94 3.89 -41.78
CA SER A 418 7.06 3.12 -42.30
C SER A 418 8.18 4.06 -42.77
N GLY A 419 9.43 3.70 -42.48
CA GLY A 419 10.62 4.50 -42.81
C GLY A 419 10.99 5.58 -41.79
N GLN A 420 10.15 5.86 -40.79
CA GLN A 420 10.50 6.83 -39.74
C GLN A 420 11.58 6.27 -38.80
N LYS A 421 12.55 7.12 -38.45
CA LYS A 421 13.61 6.80 -37.50
C LYS A 421 13.21 7.21 -36.09
N ILE A 422 13.45 6.32 -35.14
CA ILE A 422 13.26 6.57 -33.71
C ILE A 422 14.53 6.20 -32.96
N ARG A 423 14.90 6.99 -31.96
CA ARG A 423 15.95 6.60 -31.01
C ARG A 423 15.28 5.86 -29.85
N VAL A 424 15.94 4.87 -29.25
CA VAL A 424 15.47 4.15 -28.06
C VAL A 424 16.53 3.93 -27.00
N ALA A 425 16.29 4.38 -25.77
CA ALA A 425 17.15 4.13 -24.63
C ALA A 425 17.03 2.65 -24.26
N ARG A 426 18.13 1.90 -24.36
CA ARG A 426 18.13 0.45 -24.13
C ARG A 426 18.97 0.06 -22.92
N THR A 427 19.86 0.93 -22.47
CA THR A 427 20.75 0.74 -21.31
C THR A 427 21.23 2.10 -20.81
N GLY A 428 21.97 2.13 -19.71
CA GLY A 428 22.59 3.32 -19.15
C GLY A 428 23.88 3.02 -18.37
N LEU A 429 24.63 4.06 -18.04
CA LEU A 429 25.68 4.04 -17.05
C LEU A 429 25.08 4.38 -15.68
N PHE A 430 25.49 3.64 -14.65
CA PHE A 430 25.22 3.99 -13.26
C PHE A 430 26.48 3.80 -12.41
N LYS A 431 26.93 4.86 -11.74
CA LYS A 431 28.21 4.94 -11.02
C LYS A 431 29.40 4.43 -11.87
N GLY A 432 29.46 4.86 -13.14
CA GLY A 432 30.55 4.51 -14.07
C GLY A 432 30.51 3.07 -14.60
N LYS A 433 29.47 2.30 -14.28
CA LYS A 433 29.27 0.93 -14.78
C LYS A 433 28.11 0.86 -15.78
N LYS A 434 28.32 0.19 -16.91
CA LYS A 434 27.27 -0.09 -17.91
C LYS A 434 26.27 -1.12 -17.36
N MET A 435 25.00 -0.78 -17.40
CA MET A 435 23.89 -1.63 -16.98
C MET A 435 23.51 -2.62 -18.11
N PRO A 436 22.84 -3.74 -17.80
CA PRO A 436 22.30 -4.65 -18.81
C PRO A 436 21.38 -3.94 -19.81
N GLU A 437 21.29 -4.45 -21.03
CA GLU A 437 20.30 -3.98 -22.00
C GLU A 437 18.91 -4.49 -21.64
N HIS A 438 17.92 -3.59 -21.69
CA HIS A 438 16.53 -3.90 -21.44
C HIS A 438 15.70 -3.88 -22.74
N SER A 439 14.55 -4.55 -22.73
CA SER A 439 13.60 -4.54 -23.86
C SER A 439 13.02 -3.14 -24.10
N ILE A 440 12.64 -2.85 -25.36
CA ILE A 440 11.90 -1.62 -25.69
C ILE A 440 10.57 -1.65 -24.92
N GLY A 441 10.20 -0.52 -24.30
CA GLY A 441 9.03 -0.42 -23.43
C GLY A 441 9.27 -0.81 -21.97
N SER A 442 10.44 -1.35 -21.61
CA SER A 442 10.76 -1.58 -20.20
C SER A 442 10.88 -0.26 -19.42
N ILE A 443 10.68 -0.31 -18.09
CA ILE A 443 10.79 0.83 -17.17
C ILE A 443 12.14 1.58 -17.23
N PHE A 444 13.19 0.97 -17.77
CA PHE A 444 14.52 1.56 -17.95
C PHE A 444 14.72 2.22 -19.32
N SER A 445 13.77 2.07 -20.23
CA SER A 445 13.81 2.64 -21.59
C SER A 445 13.08 3.99 -21.58
N VAL A 446 13.79 5.05 -21.19
CA VAL A 446 13.23 6.40 -21.10
C VAL A 446 12.88 6.96 -22.48
N LYS A 447 11.75 7.69 -22.52
CA LYS A 447 11.16 8.51 -23.61
C LYS A 447 12.18 9.11 -24.58
N LEU A 448 11.80 9.12 -25.86
CA LEU A 448 12.64 9.49 -26.99
C LEU A 448 11.88 10.43 -27.91
N ASP A 449 12.60 10.99 -28.87
CA ASP A 449 12.13 12.05 -29.74
C ASP A 449 12.07 11.53 -31.19
N PRO A 450 10.94 11.70 -31.92
CA PRO A 450 9.66 12.25 -31.46
C PRO A 450 8.68 11.16 -31.00
N LEU A 451 8.84 10.63 -29.78
CA LEU A 451 7.86 9.73 -29.13
C LEU A 451 6.79 10.47 -28.33
N SER A 452 6.76 11.81 -28.31
CA SER A 452 5.55 12.54 -27.92
C SER A 452 4.33 12.09 -28.74
N ASN A 453 4.58 11.50 -29.92
CA ASN A 453 3.57 11.02 -30.85
C ASN A 453 3.23 9.52 -30.67
N TYR A 454 3.98 8.73 -29.89
CA TYR A 454 3.85 7.26 -29.83
C TYR A 454 3.87 6.72 -28.38
N PRO A 455 2.76 6.88 -27.62
CA PRO A 455 2.72 6.65 -26.18
C PRO A 455 2.66 5.17 -25.74
N SER A 456 2.67 4.18 -26.64
CA SER A 456 2.64 2.75 -26.29
C SER A 456 3.78 1.98 -26.96
N LEU A 457 4.81 1.64 -26.19
CA LEU A 457 6.02 0.95 -26.68
C LEU A 457 6.20 -0.45 -26.07
N MET A 458 5.17 -1.03 -25.46
CA MET A 458 5.31 -2.16 -24.54
C MET A 458 5.42 -3.54 -25.22
N GLU A 459 5.01 -3.70 -26.48
CA GLU A 459 4.84 -5.04 -27.10
C GLU A 459 5.49 -5.22 -28.49
N TRP A 460 6.47 -4.39 -28.85
CA TRP A 460 6.97 -4.36 -30.23
C TRP A 460 8.01 -5.45 -30.54
N PRO A 461 7.84 -6.22 -31.63
CA PRO A 461 8.84 -7.18 -32.09
C PRO A 461 10.02 -6.48 -32.77
N ILE A 462 11.24 -6.82 -32.36
CA ILE A 462 12.49 -6.26 -32.90
C ILE A 462 13.17 -7.31 -33.77
N LYS A 463 13.48 -6.94 -35.02
CA LYS A 463 14.39 -7.73 -35.86
C LYS A 463 15.77 -7.06 -35.87
N ASN A 464 16.79 -7.78 -35.41
CA ASN A 464 18.18 -7.33 -35.46
C ASN A 464 18.86 -7.95 -36.70
N ASP A 465 19.11 -7.11 -37.70
CA ASP A 465 19.70 -7.49 -38.98
C ASP A 465 20.81 -6.53 -39.40
N LEU A 466 21.51 -5.95 -38.41
CA LEU A 466 22.69 -5.12 -38.62
C LEU A 466 23.78 -5.95 -39.32
N PRO A 467 24.22 -5.59 -40.53
CA PRO A 467 25.52 -6.02 -41.03
C PRO A 467 26.60 -5.31 -40.20
N ASN A 468 27.72 -6.00 -39.94
CA ASN A 468 28.80 -5.62 -39.01
C ASN A 468 28.99 -4.09 -38.84
N SER A 469 28.96 -3.69 -37.57
CA SER A 469 28.81 -2.34 -37.02
C SER A 469 29.63 -1.25 -37.72
N LYS A 470 28.94 -0.23 -38.24
CA LYS A 470 29.50 1.12 -38.29
C LYS A 470 29.23 1.80 -36.95
N ASP A 471 30.28 1.95 -36.16
CA ASP A 471 30.23 2.64 -34.88
C ASP A 471 29.95 4.13 -35.13
N HIS A 472 28.86 4.63 -34.58
CA HIS A 472 28.55 6.05 -34.57
C HIS A 472 28.37 6.53 -33.13
N ILE A 473 29.06 7.63 -32.79
CA ILE A 473 28.99 8.28 -31.49
C ILE A 473 27.65 9.00 -31.39
N ILE A 474 26.81 8.67 -30.40
CA ILE A 474 25.54 9.36 -30.16
C ILE A 474 25.46 9.92 -28.74
N TYR A 475 25.05 11.20 -28.76
CA TYR A 475 24.70 12.18 -27.74
C TYR A 475 24.19 11.70 -26.37
N VAL A 476 24.70 12.35 -25.31
CA VAL A 476 24.21 12.26 -23.93
C VAL A 476 23.60 13.62 -23.53
N PRO A 477 22.29 13.69 -23.20
CA PRO A 477 21.72 14.94 -22.73
C PRO A 477 22.20 15.26 -21.32
N SER A 478 22.79 16.44 -21.12
CA SER A 478 23.06 17.00 -19.79
C SER A 478 21.74 17.41 -19.13
N GLN A 479 21.37 16.79 -18.01
CA GLN A 479 20.21 17.23 -17.23
C GLN A 479 20.54 18.50 -16.43
N SER A 480 19.69 19.53 -16.59
CA SER A 480 19.44 20.60 -15.61
C SER A 480 18.22 20.26 -14.77
#